data_AF-A0A378BDG2-F1
#
_entry.id   AF-A0A378BDG2-F1
#
_cell.length_a   1.000
_cell.length_b   1.000
_cell.length_c   1.000
_cell.angle_alpha   90.00
_cell.angle_beta   90.00
_cell.angle_gamma   90.00
#
_symmetry.space_group_name_H-M   'P 1'
#
loop_
_entity.id
_entity.type
_entity.pdbx_description
1 polymer ?
#
loop_
_entity_poly.entity_id
_entity_poly.type
_entity_poly.pdbx_seq_one_letter_code
_entity_poly.pdbx_strand_id
1 'polypeptide(L)'
;MGAALVTLSFALMFVLPLLPVHAQLALIALSAIGFDLGLQSSLVAHQNLVYGLEPQARGRLNALLFTVVFIGMSLGSVLGSKLYVLAGWNGVVTLAVITGALALAIRLLENARILAAERSAS
;
A
#
# COMPACT_ATOMS: atom_id res chain seq x y z
N MET A 1 -3.29 -7.71 -5.86
CA MET A 1 -2.48 -8.58 -4.99
C MET A 1 -1.52 -7.78 -4.11
N GLY A 2 -0.75 -6.83 -4.66
CA GLY A 2 0.16 -6.00 -3.85
C GLY A 2 -0.46 -5.28 -2.64
N ALA A 3 -1.65 -4.65 -2.80
CA ALA A 3 -2.34 -4.00 -1.68
C ALA A 3 -2.73 -4.95 -0.52
N ALA A 4 -3.07 -6.20 -0.83
CA ALA A 4 -3.36 -7.20 0.20
C ALA A 4 -2.08 -7.61 0.95
N LEU A 5 -0.96 -7.76 0.23
CA LEU A 5 0.35 -8.05 0.82
C LEU A 5 0.81 -6.94 1.77
N VAL A 6 0.67 -5.67 1.34
CA VAL A 6 0.98 -4.49 2.15
C VAL A 6 0.14 -4.46 3.41
N THR A 7 -1.18 -4.66 3.28
CA THR A 7 -2.11 -4.63 4.42
C THR A 7 -1.80 -5.75 5.41
N LEU A 8 -1.54 -6.97 4.92
CA LEU A 8 -1.18 -8.11 5.76
C LEU A 8 0.15 -7.88 6.48
N SER A 9 1.14 -7.33 5.79
CA SER A 9 2.46 -7.04 6.36
C SER A 9 2.38 -6.06 7.54
N PHE A 10 1.57 -5.00 7.43
CA PHE A 10 1.35 -4.09 8.55
C PHE A 10 0.44 -4.68 9.64
N ALA A 11 -0.56 -5.48 9.27
CA ALA A 11 -1.43 -6.13 10.25
C ALA A 11 -0.64 -7.12 11.15
N LEU A 12 0.34 -7.82 10.59
CA LEU A 12 1.23 -8.71 11.34
C LEU A 12 2.01 -7.98 12.42
N MET A 13 2.31 -6.68 12.25
CA MET A 13 2.99 -5.88 13.27
C MET A 13 2.19 -5.69 14.56
N PHE A 14 0.87 -5.91 14.57
CA PHE A 14 0.10 -5.91 15.83
C PHE A 14 0.46 -7.07 16.77
N VAL A 15 1.15 -8.11 16.28
CA VAL A 15 1.61 -9.25 17.07
C VAL A 15 2.93 -8.95 17.81
N LEU A 16 3.62 -7.85 17.47
CA LEU A 16 4.88 -7.41 18.10
C LEU A 16 4.87 -7.41 19.64
N PRO A 17 3.90 -6.81 20.35
CA PRO A 17 3.92 -6.74 21.80
C PRO A 17 3.80 -8.10 22.51
N LEU A 18 3.40 -9.16 21.80
CA LEU A 18 3.27 -10.51 22.35
C LEU A 18 4.55 -11.35 22.21
N LEU A 19 5.57 -10.84 21.51
CA LEU A 19 6.76 -11.60 21.13
C LEU A 19 8.02 -11.14 21.89
N PRO A 20 8.98 -12.06 22.16
CA PRO A 20 10.28 -11.71 22.69
C PRO A 20 11.09 -10.87 21.68
N VAL A 21 12.02 -10.04 22.18
CA VAL A 21 12.81 -9.06 21.40
C VAL A 21 13.42 -9.63 20.10
N HIS A 22 13.96 -10.85 20.13
CA HIS A 22 14.57 -11.47 18.95
C HIS A 22 13.52 -11.80 17.87
N ALA A 23 12.32 -12.23 18.28
CA ALA A 23 11.23 -12.50 17.37
C ALA A 23 10.57 -11.21 16.84
N GLN A 24 10.61 -10.11 17.61
CA GLN A 24 10.14 -8.81 17.13
C GLN A 24 10.97 -8.31 15.93
N LEU A 25 12.30 -8.42 16.00
CA LEU A 25 13.19 -8.02 14.90
C LEU A 25 12.93 -8.87 13.64
N ALA A 26 12.76 -10.19 13.82
CA ALA A 26 12.44 -11.09 12.71
C ALA A 26 11.10 -10.76 12.06
N LEU A 27 10.08 -10.44 12.87
CA LEU A 27 8.75 -10.06 12.38
C LEU A 27 8.76 -8.71 11.64
N ILE A 28 9.53 -7.73 12.14
CA ILE A 28 9.72 -6.45 11.45
C ILE A 28 10.40 -6.68 10.10
N ALA A 29 11.47 -7.49 10.05
CA ALA A 29 12.17 -7.81 8.81
C ALA A 29 11.23 -8.48 7.80
N LEU A 30 10.45 -9.48 8.24
CA LEU A 30 9.49 -10.17 7.37
C LEU A 30 8.41 -9.22 6.85
N SER A 31 7.88 -8.36 7.72
CA SER A 31 6.86 -7.37 7.36
C SER A 31 7.41 -6.33 6.38
N ALA A 32 8.66 -5.90 6.54
CA ALA A 32 9.32 -4.97 5.62
C ALA A 32 9.52 -5.59 4.23
N ILE A 33 9.92 -6.86 4.17
CA ILE A 33 10.05 -7.60 2.90
C ILE A 33 8.67 -7.74 2.23
N GLY A 34 7.64 -8.12 2.98
CA GLY A 34 6.27 -8.23 2.46
C GLY A 34 5.73 -6.89 1.96
N PHE A 35 5.98 -5.81 2.68
CA PHE A 35 5.64 -4.46 2.25
C PHE A 35 6.33 -4.09 0.93
N ASP A 36 7.65 -4.32 0.83
CA ASP A 36 8.42 -3.97 -0.37
C ASP A 36 7.96 -4.78 -1.60
N LEU A 37 7.74 -6.09 -1.45
CA LEU A 37 7.18 -6.93 -2.52
C LEU A 37 5.78 -6.47 -2.94
N GLY A 38 4.95 -6.07 -1.98
CA GLY A 38 3.62 -5.53 -2.25
C GLY A 38 3.67 -4.20 -3.00
N LEU A 39 4.62 -3.33 -2.67
CA LEU A 39 4.84 -2.06 -3.34
C LEU A 39 5.41 -2.26 -4.75
N GLN A 40 6.46 -3.06 -4.91
CA GLN A 40 7.09 -3.35 -6.19
C GLN A 40 6.11 -4.02 -7.17
N SER A 41 5.33 -5.01 -6.71
CA SER A 41 4.29 -5.63 -7.55
C SER A 41 3.23 -4.64 -8.03
N SER A 42 2.84 -3.69 -7.18
CA SER A 42 1.88 -2.63 -7.54
C SER A 42 2.48 -1.63 -8.53
N LEU A 43 3.76 -1.29 -8.38
CA LEU A 43 4.47 -0.41 -9.28
C LEU A 43 4.62 -1.04 -10.68
N VAL A 44 5.02 -2.31 -10.74
CA VAL A 44 5.14 -3.07 -12.01
C VAL A 44 3.79 -3.15 -12.73
N ALA A 45 2.69 -3.37 -12.01
CA ALA A 45 1.34 -3.38 -12.60
C ALA A 45 0.97 -2.00 -13.19
N HIS A 46 1.27 -0.91 -12.49
CA HIS A 46 1.03 0.44 -13.00
C HIS A 46 1.93 0.76 -14.21
N GLN A 47 3.21 0.37 -14.16
CA GLN A 47 4.13 0.57 -15.27
C GLN A 47 3.66 -0.20 -16.52
N ASN A 48 3.20 -1.45 -16.38
CA ASN A 48 2.64 -2.21 -17.50
C ASN A 48 1.43 -1.52 -18.15
N LEU A 49 0.54 -0.91 -17.36
CA LEU A 49 -0.57 -0.11 -17.89
C LEU A 49 -0.09 1.15 -18.64
N VAL A 50 0.92 1.84 -18.10
CA VAL A 50 1.52 3.02 -18.74
C VAL A 50 2.23 2.64 -20.05
N TYR A 51 2.94 1.52 -20.10
CA TYR A 51 3.62 1.03 -21.30
C TYR A 51 2.63 0.55 -22.39
N GLY A 52 1.43 0.11 -22.01
CA GLY A 52 0.35 -0.24 -22.94
C GLY A 52 -0.29 0.98 -23.63
N LEU A 53 -0.07 2.20 -23.14
CA LEU A 53 -0.60 3.44 -23.71
C LEU A 53 0.40 4.07 -24.70
N GLU A 54 -0.12 4.89 -25.63
CA GLU A 54 0.64 5.55 -26.70
C GLU A 54 1.95 6.19 -26.20
N PRO A 55 3.06 6.10 -26.96
CA PRO A 55 4.38 6.60 -26.55
C PRO A 55 4.40 8.07 -26.07
N GLN A 56 3.55 8.92 -26.65
CA GLN A 56 3.46 10.35 -26.30
C GLN A 56 2.87 10.60 -24.91
N ALA A 57 2.03 9.71 -24.37
CA ALA A 57 1.40 9.89 -23.07
C ALA A 57 2.25 9.34 -21.89
N ARG A 58 3.20 8.46 -22.18
CA ARG A 58 3.99 7.72 -21.17
C ARG A 58 4.75 8.62 -20.20
N GLY A 59 5.44 9.64 -20.72
CA GLY A 59 6.21 10.57 -19.90
C GLY A 59 5.36 11.35 -18.89
N ARG A 60 4.16 11.78 -19.31
CA ARG A 60 3.22 12.52 -18.45
C ARG A 60 2.60 11.63 -17.37
N LEU A 61 2.23 10.41 -17.74
CA LEU A 61 1.66 9.44 -16.79
C LEU A 61 2.67 9.01 -15.73
N ASN A 62 3.91 8.76 -16.12
CA ASN A 62 4.97 8.41 -15.17
C ASN A 62 5.26 9.56 -14.19
N ALA A 63 5.33 10.80 -14.70
CA ALA A 63 5.49 11.97 -13.85
C ALA A 63 4.34 12.10 -12.84
N LEU A 64 3.09 11.97 -13.30
CA LEU A 64 1.92 12.03 -12.43
C LEU A 64 1.94 10.93 -11.35
N LEU A 65 2.30 9.70 -11.72
CA LEU A 65 2.43 8.58 -10.78
C LEU A 65 3.42 8.90 -9.66
N PHE A 66 4.63 9.35 -10.02
CA PHE A 66 5.64 9.70 -9.02
C PHE A 66 5.23 10.93 -8.19
N THR A 67 4.56 11.93 -8.78
CA THR A 67 4.02 13.08 -8.04
C THR A 67 3.05 12.64 -6.95
N VAL A 68 2.08 11.76 -7.27
CA VAL A 68 1.11 11.24 -6.29
C VAL A 68 1.82 10.41 -5.21
N VAL A 69 2.78 9.58 -5.60
CA VAL A 69 3.60 8.80 -4.67
C VAL A 69 4.36 9.70 -3.69
N PHE A 70 4.98 10.77 -4.17
CA PHE A 70 5.69 11.74 -3.31
C PHE A 70 4.75 12.47 -2.35
N ILE A 71 3.56 12.88 -2.81
CA ILE A 71 2.54 13.49 -1.96
C ILE A 71 2.14 12.51 -0.85
N GLY A 72 1.89 11.24 -1.19
CA GLY A 72 1.57 10.19 -0.23
C GLY A 72 2.69 9.97 0.80
N MET A 73 3.96 9.91 0.37
CA MET A 73 5.10 9.78 1.28
C MET A 73 5.24 10.97 2.24
N SER A 74 5.06 12.19 1.73
CA SER A 74 5.13 13.41 2.55
C SER A 74 4.04 13.43 3.62
N LEU A 75 2.80 13.15 3.24
CA LEU A 75 1.67 13.04 4.17
C LEU A 75 1.89 11.91 5.18
N GLY A 76 2.35 10.74 4.73
CA GLY A 76 2.67 9.60 5.59
C GLY A 76 3.75 9.92 6.62
N SER A 77 4.79 10.67 6.23
CA SER A 77 5.87 11.08 7.13
C SER A 77 5.38 12.03 8.24
N VAL A 78 4.60 13.06 7.87
CA VAL A 78 4.05 14.02 8.84
C VAL A 78 3.05 13.34 9.79
N LEU A 79 2.11 12.58 9.25
CA LEU A 79 1.11 11.86 10.04
C LEU A 79 1.77 10.81 10.92
N GLY A 80 2.67 9.99 10.38
CA GLY A 80 3.38 8.96 11.11
C GLY A 80 4.20 9.53 12.27
N SER A 81 4.94 10.62 12.04
CA SER A 81 5.72 11.29 13.08
C SER A 81 4.83 11.85 14.19
N LYS A 82 3.70 12.50 13.84
CA LYS A 82 2.74 13.01 14.84
C LYS A 82 2.08 11.87 15.63
N LEU A 83 1.66 10.81 14.96
CA LEU A 83 1.00 9.67 15.60
C LEU A 83 1.96 8.89 16.50
N TYR A 84 3.24 8.81 16.13
CA TYR A 84 4.26 8.22 16.98
C TYR A 84 4.40 8.96 18.31
N VAL A 85 4.38 10.30 18.29
CA VAL A 85 4.43 11.11 19.52
C VAL A 85 3.17 10.93 20.38
N LEU A 86 1.99 10.83 19.75
CA LEU A 86 0.71 10.79 20.46
C LEU A 86 0.33 9.39 20.97
N ALA A 87 0.59 8.34 20.18
CA ALA A 87 0.09 6.99 20.41
C ALA A 87 1.20 5.92 20.29
N GLY A 88 2.47 6.35 20.21
CA GLY A 88 3.62 5.46 20.10
C GLY A 88 3.59 4.60 18.84
N TRP A 89 4.23 3.43 18.93
CA TRP A 89 4.32 2.47 17.84
C TRP A 89 2.95 1.98 17.34
N ASN A 90 2.01 1.74 18.26
CA ASN A 90 0.67 1.26 17.93
C ASN A 90 -0.11 2.27 17.07
N GLY A 91 0.09 3.57 17.29
CA GLY A 91 -0.47 4.62 16.43
C GLY A 91 0.00 4.47 14.99
N VAL A 92 1.31 4.37 14.79
CA VAL A 92 1.93 4.25 13.46
C VAL A 92 1.44 2.99 12.73
N VAL A 93 1.41 1.84 13.41
CA VAL A 93 0.92 0.58 12.83
C VAL A 93 -0.56 0.70 12.45
N THR A 94 -1.39 1.31 13.31
CA THR A 94 -2.82 1.51 13.02
C THR A 94 -3.03 2.38 11.77
N LEU A 95 -2.27 3.46 11.63
CA LEU A 95 -2.31 4.31 10.44
C LEU A 95 -1.93 3.53 9.17
N ALA A 96 -0.87 2.71 9.25
CA ALA A 96 -0.42 1.90 8.13
C ALA A 96 -1.46 0.83 7.72
N VAL A 97 -2.11 0.20 8.70
CA VAL A 97 -3.18 -0.78 8.43
C VAL A 97 -4.42 -0.11 7.85
N ILE A 98 -4.86 1.04 8.38
CA ILE A 98 -6.02 1.77 7.84
C ILE A 98 -5.77 2.21 6.40
N THR A 99 -4.60 2.77 6.12
CA THR A 99 -4.25 3.21 4.75
C THR A 99 -4.13 2.05 3.77
N GLY A 100 -3.55 0.92 4.19
CA GLY A 100 -3.54 -0.33 3.41
C GLY A 100 -4.94 -0.89 3.15
N ALA A 101 -5.79 -0.93 4.20
CA ALA A 101 -7.16 -1.40 4.10
C ALA A 101 -8.01 -0.52 3.17
N LEU A 102 -7.84 0.80 3.22
CA LEU A 102 -8.49 1.74 2.29
C LEU A 102 -8.07 1.46 0.85
N ALA A 103 -6.77 1.25 0.58
CA ALA A 103 -6.29 0.92 -0.76
C ALA A 103 -6.86 -0.42 -1.25
N LEU A 104 -6.96 -1.42 -0.38
CA LEU A 104 -7.58 -2.70 -0.69
C LEU A 104 -9.08 -2.55 -0.98
N ALA A 105 -9.80 -1.77 -0.18
CA ALA A 105 -11.22 -1.51 -0.37
C ALA A 105 -11.51 -0.82 -1.70
N ILE A 106 -10.74 0.22 -2.06
CA ILE A 106 -10.84 0.89 -3.37
C ILE A 106 -10.68 -0.12 -4.50
N ARG A 107 -9.66 -0.98 -4.41
CA ARG A 107 -9.39 -2.00 -5.44
C ARG A 107 -10.53 -3.01 -5.57
N LEU A 108 -11.09 -3.47 -4.45
CA LEU A 108 -12.20 -4.42 -4.46
C LEU A 108 -13.48 -3.79 -5.04
N LEU A 109 -13.77 -2.54 -4.69
CA LEU A 109 -14.91 -1.80 -5.24
C LEU A 109 -14.77 -1.57 -6.75
N GLU A 110 -13.58 -1.25 -7.22
CA GLU A 110 -13.31 -1.07 -8.65
C GLU A 110 -13.47 -2.39 -9.42
N ASN A 111 -12.92 -3.49 -8.90
CA ASN A 111 -13.14 -4.82 -9.48
C ASN A 111 -14.63 -5.20 -9.53
N ALA A 112 -15.39 -4.93 -8.45
CA ALA A 112 -16.82 -5.22 -8.41
C ALA A 112 -17.62 -4.39 -9.43
N ARG A 113 -17.25 -3.12 -9.64
CA ARG A 113 -17.86 -2.25 -10.65
C ARG A 113 -17.63 -2.77 -12.07
N ILE A 114 -16.41 -3.23 -12.39
CA ILE A 114 -16.08 -3.77 -13.71
C ILE A 114 -16.92 -5.03 -14.00
N LEU A 115 -16.99 -5.96 -13.04
CA LEU A 115 -17.79 -7.18 -13.19
C LEU A 115 -19.29 -6.90 -13.33
N ALA A 116 -19.81 -5.89 -12.64
CA ALA A 116 -21.21 -5.48 -12.77
C ALA A 116 -21.51 -4.86 -14.15
N ALA A 117 -20.58 -4.08 -14.69
CA ALA A 117 -20.69 -3.53 -16.04
C ALA A 117 -20.69 -4.62 -17.11
N GLU A 118 -19.81 -5.63 -17.00
CA GLU A 118 -19.76 -6.78 -17.92
C GLU A 118 -21.08 -7.57 -17.91
N ARG A 119 -21.66 -7.83 -16.73
CA ARG A 119 -22.96 -8.51 -16.59
C ARG A 119 -24.15 -7.72 -17.16
N SER A 120 -24.04 -6.40 -17.21
CA SER A 120 -25.08 -5.53 -17.76
C SER A 120 -24.99 -5.41 -19.29
N ALA A 121 -23.86 -5.81 -19.86
CA ALA A 121 -23.58 -5.79 -21.29
C ALA A 121 -23.81 -7.15 -21.98
N SER A 122 -24.05 -8.22 -21.22
CA SER A 122 -24.45 -9.55 -21.72
C SER A 122 -25.95 -9.75 -21.67
#